data_AF-A0AAU1BGV4-F1
#
_entry.id   AF-A0AAU1BGV4-F1
#
_cell.length_a   1.000
_cell.length_b   1.000
_cell.length_c   1.000
_cell.angle_alpha   90.00
_cell.angle_beta   90.00
_cell.angle_gamma   90.00
#
_symmetry.space_group_name_H-M   'P 1'
#
loop_
_entity.id
_entity.type
_entity.pdbx_description
1 polymer ?
#
loop_
_entity_poly.entity_id
_entity_poly.type
_entity_poly.pdbx_seq_one_letter_code
_entity_poly.pdbx_strand_id
1 'polypeptide(L)'
;MAITSALRLAAVPLVLAATATLTATAPATAAPVTAAPAAAPADRAVAGISGWARMDYPVADEDIRIFVDAHGLFTPHDQGVAASSWGTFRIQHWWPPKGDGQPSFNWGDFKVDCVSVNGPDVAVTGRIVDAGPYWQEFLHRKQPARMGLSFHVPADGGGPTRIGLTAPTADGQPELPKCSAKSPDANAIEGGYTVLDTRR
;
A
#
# COMPACT_ATOMS: atom_id res chain seq x y z
N MET A 1 25.50 55.20 9.23
CA MET A 1 25.07 55.27 7.81
C MET A 1 23.65 54.71 7.79
N ALA A 2 22.66 55.56 8.06
CA ALA A 2 21.77 56.22 7.07
C ALA A 2 20.64 55.28 6.60
N ILE A 3 19.34 55.60 6.54
CA ILE A 3 18.51 56.79 6.77
C ILE A 3 17.07 56.24 7.00
N THR A 4 16.34 56.79 7.97
CA THR A 4 14.89 56.68 8.17
C THR A 4 14.13 57.36 7.01
N SER A 5 13.02 56.80 6.53
CA SER A 5 12.05 57.58 5.73
C SER A 5 10.63 57.11 5.95
N ALA A 6 9.79 58.09 6.28
CA ALA A 6 8.40 58.00 6.65
C ALA A 6 7.48 58.61 5.57
N LEU A 7 6.20 58.25 5.67
CA LEU A 7 4.99 58.92 5.18
C LEU A 7 4.80 59.13 3.66
N ARG A 8 3.58 58.79 3.20
CA ARG A 8 2.54 59.79 2.89
C ARG A 8 1.17 59.13 2.64
N LEU A 9 0.20 59.50 3.48
CA LEU A 9 -1.22 59.41 3.13
C LEU A 9 -1.52 60.40 2.01
N ALA A 10 -2.32 59.98 1.03
CA ALA A 10 -3.08 60.88 0.17
C ALA A 10 -4.49 60.29 0.01
N ALA A 11 -5.46 60.98 0.60
CA ALA A 11 -6.88 60.81 0.33
C ALA A 11 -7.22 61.52 -1.00
N VAL A 12 -8.03 60.88 -1.84
CA VAL A 12 -8.60 61.48 -3.06
C VAL A 12 -10.07 61.04 -3.17
N PRO A 13 -11.00 61.94 -3.55
CA PRO A 13 -12.41 61.83 -3.20
C PRO A 13 -13.24 60.97 -4.16
N LEU A 14 -14.40 60.61 -3.61
CA LEU A 14 -15.59 60.02 -4.19
C LEU A 14 -16.08 60.77 -5.45
N VAL A 15 -16.33 60.05 -6.55
CA VAL A 15 -17.24 60.49 -7.62
C VAL A 15 -18.27 59.39 -7.83
N LEU A 16 -19.50 59.71 -7.46
CA LEU A 16 -20.70 58.90 -7.67
C LEU A 16 -21.20 59.15 -9.10
N ALA A 17 -21.22 58.13 -9.96
CA ALA A 17 -21.91 58.20 -11.24
C ALA A 17 -22.96 57.10 -11.30
N ALA A 18 -24.21 57.46 -11.03
CA ALA A 18 -25.36 56.59 -11.17
C ALA A 18 -25.67 56.44 -12.67
N THR A 19 -25.39 55.26 -13.23
CA THR A 19 -25.87 54.85 -14.55
C THR A 19 -26.98 53.83 -14.37
N ALA A 20 -28.22 54.29 -14.52
CA ALA A 20 -29.38 53.42 -14.63
C ALA A 20 -29.33 52.72 -15.99
N THR A 21 -28.95 51.44 -15.99
CA THR A 21 -29.06 50.57 -17.15
C THR A 21 -30.36 49.78 -17.05
N LEU A 22 -31.25 49.95 -18.03
CA LEU A 22 -32.40 49.07 -18.23
C LEU A 22 -31.88 47.68 -18.62
N THR A 23 -31.96 46.72 -17.70
CA THR A 23 -31.78 45.31 -18.02
C THR A 23 -33.09 44.74 -18.54
N ALA A 24 -33.21 44.64 -19.86
CA ALA A 24 -34.20 43.79 -20.48
C ALA A 24 -33.83 42.33 -20.17
N THR A 25 -34.65 41.65 -19.36
CA THR A 25 -34.55 40.22 -19.11
C THR A 25 -34.99 39.44 -20.35
N ALA A 26 -34.03 39.09 -21.20
CA ALA A 26 -34.24 38.03 -22.18
C ALA A 26 -34.38 36.69 -21.43
N PRO A 27 -35.32 35.80 -21.81
CA PRO A 27 -35.39 34.48 -21.23
C PRO A 27 -34.11 33.71 -21.59
N ALA A 28 -33.33 33.36 -20.57
CA ALA A 28 -32.18 32.49 -20.74
C ALA A 28 -32.67 31.11 -21.19
N THR A 29 -32.51 30.82 -22.48
CA THR A 29 -32.65 29.45 -22.99
C THR A 29 -31.49 28.67 -22.40
N ALA A 30 -31.78 27.76 -21.46
CA ALA A 30 -30.78 26.89 -20.90
C ALA A 30 -30.10 26.12 -22.04
N ALA A 31 -28.81 26.34 -22.23
CA ALA A 31 -28.01 25.50 -23.11
C ALA A 31 -28.12 24.06 -22.59
N PRO A 32 -28.32 23.05 -23.46
CA PRO A 32 -28.30 21.67 -23.02
C PRO A 32 -26.95 21.43 -22.35
N VAL A 33 -27.00 21.05 -21.06
CA VAL A 33 -25.83 20.56 -20.36
C VAL A 33 -25.48 19.24 -21.03
N THR A 34 -24.55 19.29 -21.99
CA THR A 34 -23.94 18.09 -22.54
C THR A 34 -23.20 17.43 -21.40
N ALA A 35 -23.81 16.43 -20.78
CA ALA A 35 -23.16 15.58 -19.81
C ALA A 35 -21.87 15.06 -20.45
N ALA A 36 -20.73 15.30 -19.79
CA ALA A 36 -19.48 14.72 -20.21
C ALA A 36 -19.66 13.19 -20.28
N PRO A 37 -19.23 12.52 -21.36
CA PRO A 37 -19.39 11.08 -21.47
C PRO A 37 -18.74 10.42 -20.25
N ALA A 38 -19.50 9.59 -19.56
CA ALA A 38 -18.98 8.77 -18.48
C ALA A 38 -17.83 7.93 -19.04
N ALA A 39 -16.67 7.97 -18.38
CA ALA A 39 -15.54 7.13 -18.75
C ALA A 39 -16.01 5.67 -18.75
N ALA A 40 -15.80 4.97 -19.86
CA ALA A 40 -16.09 3.55 -19.92
C ALA A 40 -15.30 2.84 -18.80
N PRO A 41 -15.91 1.87 -18.10
CA PRO A 41 -15.18 1.08 -17.11
C PRO A 41 -13.91 0.53 -17.75
N ALA A 42 -12.76 0.73 -17.11
CA ALA A 42 -11.53 0.13 -17.61
C ALA A 42 -11.69 -1.39 -17.57
N ASP A 43 -11.50 -2.07 -18.70
CA ASP A 43 -11.55 -3.53 -18.80
C ASP A 43 -10.49 -4.23 -17.92
N ARG A 44 -9.55 -3.44 -17.37
CA ARG A 44 -8.52 -3.87 -16.45
C ARG A 44 -8.27 -2.80 -15.39
N ALA A 45 -8.08 -3.24 -14.16
CA ALA A 45 -7.75 -2.38 -13.03
C ALA A 45 -6.47 -2.89 -12.35
N VAL A 46 -5.75 -1.99 -11.68
CA VAL A 46 -4.57 -2.33 -10.89
C VAL A 46 -4.92 -2.17 -9.42
N ALA A 47 -4.61 -3.17 -8.61
CA ALA A 47 -4.67 -3.06 -7.17
C ALA A 47 -3.47 -3.76 -6.53
N GLY A 48 -3.09 -3.36 -5.33
CA GLY A 48 -1.89 -3.86 -4.68
C GLY A 48 -1.59 -3.17 -3.36
N ILE A 49 -0.42 -3.49 -2.82
CA ILE A 49 0.08 -2.96 -1.56
C ILE A 49 1.56 -2.61 -1.70
N SER A 50 1.96 -1.48 -1.14
CA SER A 50 3.35 -1.10 -1.03
C SER A 50 3.66 -0.50 0.35
N GLY A 51 4.91 -0.59 0.77
CA GLY A 51 5.40 0.01 2.01
C GLY A 51 6.23 -0.96 2.85
N TRP A 52 6.40 -0.59 4.11
CA TRP A 52 7.12 -1.42 5.06
C TRP A 52 6.60 -1.20 6.47
N ALA A 53 6.70 -2.21 7.31
CA ALA A 53 6.41 -2.04 8.73
C ALA A 53 7.26 -2.95 9.62
N ARG A 54 7.44 -2.49 10.86
CA ARG A 54 7.90 -3.33 11.97
C ARG A 54 6.69 -4.04 12.58
N MET A 55 6.77 -5.35 12.67
CA MET A 55 5.72 -6.20 13.24
C MET A 55 5.87 -6.30 14.76
N ASP A 56 4.74 -6.24 15.47
CA ASP A 56 4.62 -6.60 16.88
C ASP A 56 4.81 -8.11 17.05
N TYR A 57 6.05 -8.52 17.31
CA TYR A 57 6.40 -9.92 17.49
C TYR A 57 6.42 -10.26 18.99
N PRO A 58 5.86 -11.41 19.42
CA PRO A 58 5.68 -11.73 20.85
C PRO A 58 6.98 -11.91 21.64
N VAL A 59 8.14 -11.88 20.98
CA VAL A 59 9.46 -11.92 21.63
C VAL A 59 10.02 -10.50 21.60
N ALA A 60 10.04 -9.86 22.78
CA ALA A 60 10.21 -8.41 22.93
C ALA A 60 11.54 -7.85 22.43
N ASP A 61 12.58 -8.68 22.37
CA ASP A 61 13.92 -8.34 21.91
C ASP A 61 14.19 -8.82 20.49
N GLU A 62 13.20 -9.34 19.76
CA GLU A 62 13.32 -9.65 18.35
C GLU A 62 12.69 -8.55 17.49
N ASP A 63 13.24 -8.34 16.29
CA ASP A 63 12.78 -7.32 15.35
C ASP A 63 12.45 -7.97 14.00
N ILE A 64 11.17 -7.95 13.64
CA ILE A 64 10.69 -8.41 12.34
C ILE A 64 10.23 -7.22 11.51
N ARG A 65 10.86 -7.06 10.34
CA ARG A 65 10.52 -6.01 9.37
C ARG A 65 10.09 -6.63 8.06
N ILE A 66 8.98 -6.12 7.54
CA ILE A 66 8.38 -6.62 6.31
C ILE A 66 8.30 -5.45 5.33
N PHE A 67 8.80 -5.69 4.13
CA PHE A 67 8.79 -4.74 3.02
C PHE A 67 8.00 -5.39 1.90
N VAL A 68 7.08 -4.66 1.30
CA VAL A 68 6.26 -5.17 0.20
C VAL A 68 6.12 -4.11 -0.88
N ASP A 69 6.18 -4.56 -2.12
CA ASP A 69 5.77 -3.82 -3.30
C ASP A 69 5.13 -4.84 -4.23
N ALA A 70 3.82 -5.03 -4.10
CA ALA A 70 3.09 -6.12 -4.72
C ALA A 70 1.86 -5.58 -5.45
N HIS A 71 1.71 -6.00 -6.71
CA HIS A 71 0.65 -5.50 -7.59
C HIS A 71 -0.06 -6.65 -8.28
N GLY A 72 -1.33 -6.41 -8.58
CA GLY A 72 -2.20 -7.29 -9.33
C GLY A 72 -2.93 -6.54 -10.43
N LEU A 73 -3.09 -7.20 -11.57
CA LEU A 73 -3.98 -6.81 -12.64
C LEU A 73 -5.28 -7.58 -12.48
N PHE A 74 -6.39 -6.87 -12.39
CA PHE A 74 -7.72 -7.41 -12.17
C PHE A 74 -8.58 -7.18 -13.41
N THR A 75 -9.42 -8.16 -13.72
CA THR A 75 -10.46 -8.14 -14.74
C THR A 75 -11.84 -8.06 -14.06
N PRO A 76 -12.91 -7.69 -14.79
CA PRO A 76 -14.26 -7.57 -14.21
C PRO A 76 -14.80 -8.86 -13.57
N HIS A 77 -14.25 -10.02 -13.92
CA HIS A 77 -14.66 -11.32 -13.39
C HIS A 77 -13.86 -11.75 -12.15
N ASP A 78 -12.82 -10.99 -11.78
CA ASP A 78 -11.92 -11.35 -10.69
C ASP A 78 -12.53 -10.99 -9.34
N GLN A 79 -12.92 -12.01 -8.57
CA GLN A 79 -13.48 -11.88 -7.22
C GLN A 79 -12.40 -11.66 -6.16
N GLY A 80 -11.58 -10.62 -6.34
CA GLY A 80 -10.58 -10.24 -5.35
C GLY A 80 -9.20 -10.87 -5.53
N VAL A 81 -9.02 -11.86 -6.40
CA VAL A 81 -7.70 -12.42 -6.77
C VAL A 81 -7.30 -11.90 -8.14
N ALA A 82 -6.07 -11.40 -8.29
CA ALA A 82 -5.60 -10.83 -9.55
C ALA A 82 -5.40 -11.91 -10.65
N ALA A 83 -5.81 -11.61 -11.88
CA ALA A 83 -5.50 -12.42 -13.06
C ALA A 83 -3.99 -12.56 -13.32
N SER A 84 -3.21 -11.53 -12.99
CA SER A 84 -1.75 -11.59 -12.98
C SER A 84 -1.17 -10.77 -11.84
N SER A 85 -0.07 -11.22 -11.25
CA SER A 85 0.59 -10.54 -10.14
C SER A 85 2.08 -10.37 -10.38
N TRP A 86 2.64 -9.29 -9.84
CA TRP A 86 4.08 -8.99 -9.90
C TRP A 86 4.51 -8.19 -8.68
N GLY A 87 5.83 -8.00 -8.56
CA GLY A 87 6.45 -7.30 -7.46
C GLY A 87 7.29 -8.20 -6.56
N THR A 88 7.66 -7.69 -5.40
CA THR A 88 8.50 -8.38 -4.43
C THR A 88 8.02 -8.14 -3.00
N PHE A 89 8.48 -8.99 -2.10
CA PHE A 89 8.50 -8.66 -0.68
C PHE A 89 9.76 -9.19 -0.03
N ARG A 90 10.14 -8.57 1.07
CA ARG A 90 11.23 -9.01 1.94
C ARG A 90 10.71 -9.18 3.35
N ILE A 91 11.15 -10.25 4.00
CA ILE A 91 11.00 -10.46 5.44
C ILE A 91 12.40 -10.40 6.03
N GLN A 92 12.62 -9.56 7.03
CA GLN A 92 13.84 -9.51 7.82
C GLN A 92 13.52 -9.87 9.27
N HIS A 93 14.42 -10.62 9.90
CA HIS A 93 14.28 -11.02 11.29
C HIS A 93 15.65 -10.90 11.96
N TRP A 94 15.71 -10.01 12.95
CA TRP A 94 16.84 -9.89 13.86
C TRP A 94 16.46 -10.47 15.22
N TRP A 95 17.39 -11.18 15.84
CA TRP A 95 17.24 -11.65 17.22
C TRP A 95 18.56 -11.53 17.97
N PRO A 96 18.51 -11.32 19.30
CA PRO A 96 19.69 -11.05 20.09
C PRO A 96 20.58 -12.30 20.19
N PRO A 97 21.84 -12.12 20.62
CA PRO A 97 22.74 -13.24 20.82
C PRO A 97 22.19 -14.25 21.82
N LYS A 98 22.45 -15.54 21.56
CA LYS A 98 22.30 -16.58 22.57
C LYS A 98 23.60 -16.65 23.37
N GLY A 99 23.57 -16.29 24.66
CA GLY A 99 24.75 -16.26 25.51
C GLY A 99 25.73 -15.15 25.14
N ASP A 100 27.02 -15.48 25.03
CA ASP A 100 28.12 -14.59 24.65
C ASP A 100 28.32 -14.46 23.12
N GLY A 101 27.38 -14.99 22.34
CA GLY A 101 27.42 -14.95 20.88
C GLY A 101 27.20 -13.55 20.27
N GLN A 102 27.16 -13.51 18.94
CA GLN A 102 26.76 -12.32 18.18
C GLN A 102 25.24 -12.34 17.92
N PRO A 103 24.60 -11.17 17.80
CA PRO A 103 23.22 -11.11 17.35
C PRO A 103 23.09 -11.79 15.99
N SER A 104 21.93 -12.40 15.76
CA SER A 104 21.65 -13.10 14.53
C SER A 104 20.69 -12.30 13.68
N PHE A 105 20.88 -12.42 12.37
CA PHE A 105 20.07 -11.76 11.38
C PHE A 105 19.78 -12.72 10.25
N ASN A 106 18.52 -12.77 9.86
CA ASN A 106 18.06 -13.53 8.72
C ASN A 106 17.10 -12.72 7.87
N TRP A 107 16.97 -13.11 6.61
CA TRP A 107 16.04 -12.46 5.69
C TRP A 107 15.68 -13.41 4.54
N GLY A 108 14.63 -13.06 3.81
CA GLY A 108 14.31 -13.67 2.52
C GLY A 108 13.70 -12.64 1.60
N ASP A 109 14.14 -12.65 0.34
CA ASP A 109 13.52 -11.94 -0.76
C ASP A 109 12.62 -12.87 -1.56
N PHE A 110 11.44 -12.39 -1.88
CA PHE A 110 10.43 -13.16 -2.55
C PHE A 110 9.97 -12.45 -3.80
N LYS A 111 9.83 -13.21 -4.88
CA LYS A 111 9.13 -12.76 -6.08
C LYS A 111 7.65 -13.08 -5.92
N VAL A 112 6.81 -12.05 -6.00
CA VAL A 112 5.35 -12.17 -5.87
C VAL A 112 4.81 -13.02 -7.01
N ASP A 113 3.96 -13.99 -6.67
CA ASP A 113 3.30 -14.87 -7.63
C ASP A 113 1.77 -14.92 -7.50
N CYS A 114 1.22 -14.21 -6.51
CA CYS A 114 -0.20 -13.96 -6.33
C CYS A 114 -0.46 -12.73 -5.44
N VAL A 115 -1.48 -11.95 -5.80
CA VAL A 115 -2.02 -10.82 -5.03
C VAL A 115 -3.53 -10.96 -5.00
N SER A 116 -4.10 -10.87 -3.80
CA SER A 116 -5.54 -10.77 -3.55
C SER A 116 -5.82 -9.49 -2.79
N VAL A 117 -6.83 -8.72 -3.22
CA VAL A 117 -7.26 -7.46 -2.59
C VAL A 117 -8.77 -7.46 -2.40
N ASN A 118 -9.21 -7.39 -1.14
CA ASN A 118 -10.60 -7.41 -0.71
C ASN A 118 -10.87 -6.25 0.26
N GLY A 119 -11.07 -5.04 -0.27
CA GLY A 119 -11.21 -3.84 0.56
C GLY A 119 -9.91 -3.53 1.30
N PRO A 120 -9.92 -3.39 2.64
CA PRO A 120 -8.70 -3.11 3.42
C PRO A 120 -7.76 -4.33 3.53
N ASP A 121 -8.23 -5.53 3.16
CA ASP A 121 -7.48 -6.76 3.30
C ASP A 121 -6.72 -7.10 2.02
N VAL A 122 -5.42 -7.36 2.16
CA VAL A 122 -4.54 -7.77 1.06
C VAL A 122 -3.81 -9.06 1.45
N ALA A 123 -3.80 -10.06 0.56
CA ALA A 123 -2.98 -11.25 0.70
C ALA A 123 -1.99 -11.34 -0.46
N VAL A 124 -0.74 -11.66 -0.15
CA VAL A 124 0.36 -11.77 -1.11
C VAL A 124 1.04 -13.11 -0.89
N THR A 125 1.30 -13.85 -1.96
CA THR A 125 2.24 -14.97 -1.91
C THR A 125 3.41 -14.73 -2.85
N GLY A 126 4.54 -15.32 -2.51
CA GLY A 126 5.74 -15.23 -3.34
C GLY A 126 6.71 -16.36 -3.05
N ARG A 127 7.58 -16.61 -4.01
CA ARG A 127 8.64 -17.62 -3.92
C ARG A 127 9.94 -16.96 -3.56
N ILE A 128 10.66 -17.57 -2.63
CA ILE A 128 11.98 -17.08 -2.25
C ILE A 128 12.91 -17.12 -3.47
N VAL A 129 13.67 -16.04 -3.68
CA VAL A 129 14.63 -15.88 -4.78
C VAL A 129 16.02 -15.51 -4.27
N ASP A 130 16.12 -15.02 -3.05
CA ASP A 130 17.37 -14.78 -2.34
C ASP A 130 17.13 -14.88 -0.83
N ALA A 131 18.16 -15.22 -0.06
CA ALA A 131 18.01 -15.56 1.34
C ALA A 131 19.24 -15.24 2.20
N GLY A 132 18.98 -14.87 3.45
CA GLY A 132 19.96 -14.89 4.51
C GLY A 132 20.35 -16.32 4.91
N PRO A 133 21.36 -16.46 5.78
CA PRO A 133 22.00 -17.74 6.07
C PRO A 133 21.05 -18.81 6.61
N TYR A 134 20.00 -18.44 7.34
CA TYR A 134 19.08 -19.41 7.96
C TYR A 134 17.97 -19.88 7.01
N TRP A 135 17.74 -19.20 5.88
CA TRP A 135 16.70 -19.55 4.90
C TRP A 135 17.25 -20.09 3.58
N GLN A 136 18.56 -20.35 3.50
CA GLN A 136 19.20 -20.96 2.33
C GLN A 136 18.57 -22.31 1.97
N GLU A 137 18.15 -23.11 2.94
CA GLU A 137 17.46 -24.37 2.68
C GLU A 137 16.14 -24.18 1.91
N PHE A 138 15.39 -23.11 2.19
CA PHE A 138 14.14 -22.80 1.48
C PHE A 138 14.38 -22.36 0.04
N LEU A 139 15.51 -21.68 -0.20
CA LEU A 139 15.95 -21.26 -1.54
C LEU A 139 16.37 -22.45 -2.41
N HIS A 140 17.05 -23.44 -1.81
CA HIS A 140 17.65 -24.57 -2.52
C HIS A 140 16.83 -25.86 -2.54
N ARG A 141 15.57 -25.82 -2.10
CA ARG A 141 14.63 -26.92 -2.33
C ARG A 141 14.49 -27.21 -3.83
N LYS A 142 13.99 -28.41 -4.16
CA LYS A 142 13.64 -28.78 -5.55
C LYS A 142 12.79 -27.70 -6.24
N GLN A 143 11.94 -27.04 -5.46
CA GLN A 143 11.27 -25.82 -5.85
C GLN A 143 11.43 -24.77 -4.74
N PRO A 144 11.92 -23.55 -5.04
CA PRO A 144 12.07 -22.51 -4.04
C PRO A 144 10.77 -22.27 -3.28
N ALA A 145 10.85 -22.29 -1.96
CA ALA A 145 9.68 -22.34 -1.10
C ALA A 145 8.79 -21.08 -1.24
N ARG A 146 7.48 -21.26 -1.14
CA ARG A 146 6.50 -20.18 -1.14
C ARG A 146 6.14 -19.77 0.28
N MET A 147 6.07 -18.46 0.54
CA MET A 147 5.51 -17.88 1.76
C MET A 147 4.31 -16.99 1.44
N GLY A 148 3.47 -16.78 2.45
CA GLY A 148 2.30 -15.90 2.38
C GLY A 148 2.40 -14.75 3.39
N LEU A 149 2.01 -13.56 2.96
CA LEU A 149 1.78 -12.40 3.79
C LEU A 149 0.32 -11.98 3.67
N SER A 150 -0.27 -11.56 4.78
CA SER A 150 -1.61 -10.97 4.81
C SER A 150 -1.55 -9.63 5.54
N PHE A 151 -2.33 -8.66 5.08
CA PHE A 151 -2.39 -7.33 5.63
C PHE A 151 -3.84 -6.93 5.84
N HIS A 152 -4.10 -6.22 6.93
CA HIS A 152 -5.30 -5.40 7.10
C HIS A 152 -4.83 -3.95 7.21
N VAL A 153 -5.14 -3.14 6.19
CA VAL A 153 -4.73 -1.73 6.12
C VAL A 153 -6.01 -0.89 6.20
N PRO A 154 -6.43 -0.47 7.40
CA PRO A 154 -7.65 0.32 7.55
C PRO A 154 -7.47 1.71 6.94
N ALA A 155 -8.58 2.34 6.55
CA ALA A 155 -8.61 3.76 6.24
C ALA A 155 -8.30 4.59 7.50
N ASP A 156 -7.96 5.86 7.30
CA ASP A 156 -7.61 6.78 8.39
C ASP A 156 -8.61 6.72 9.56
N GLY A 157 -8.09 6.50 10.77
CA GLY A 157 -8.90 6.38 11.99
C GLY A 157 -9.54 4.99 12.22
N GLY A 158 -9.35 4.02 11.33
CA GLY A 158 -9.94 2.67 11.41
C GLY A 158 -9.18 1.65 12.28
N GLY A 159 -8.21 2.09 13.09
CA GLY A 159 -7.40 1.24 13.96
C GLY A 159 -6.00 0.92 13.41
N PRO A 160 -5.25 0.02 14.06
CA PRO A 160 -3.89 -0.31 13.63
C PRO A 160 -3.89 -1.16 12.36
N THR A 161 -2.88 -0.94 11.53
CA THR A 161 -2.53 -1.90 10.47
C THR A 161 -2.14 -3.23 11.11
N ARG A 162 -2.60 -4.34 10.53
CA ARG A 162 -2.24 -5.69 10.99
C ARG A 162 -1.53 -6.49 9.91
N ILE A 163 -0.67 -7.40 10.34
CA ILE A 163 0.19 -8.23 9.49
C ILE A 163 0.05 -9.70 9.92
N GLY A 164 0.05 -10.61 8.96
CA GLY A 164 0.11 -12.05 9.18
C GLY A 164 1.15 -12.69 8.28
N LEU A 165 1.90 -13.64 8.82
CA LEU A 165 2.92 -14.40 8.10
C LEU A 165 2.55 -15.87 8.06
N THR A 166 2.67 -16.46 6.87
CA THR A 166 2.49 -17.89 6.63
C THR A 166 3.81 -18.45 6.17
N ALA A 167 4.42 -19.27 7.03
CA ALA A 167 5.67 -19.96 6.75
C ALA A 167 5.52 -20.92 5.56
N PRO A 168 6.62 -21.30 4.89
CA PRO A 168 6.57 -22.37 3.91
C PRO A 168 6.17 -23.68 4.58
N THR A 169 5.52 -24.55 3.82
CA THR A 169 5.26 -25.91 4.28
C THR A 169 6.58 -26.69 4.43
N ALA A 170 6.57 -27.75 5.24
CA ALA A 170 7.74 -28.60 5.40
C ALA A 170 8.15 -29.23 4.06
N ASP A 171 9.43 -29.57 3.92
CA ASP A 171 9.89 -30.22 2.69
C ASP A 171 9.17 -31.58 2.49
N GLY A 172 8.81 -31.87 1.24
CA GLY A 172 7.98 -33.03 0.88
C GLY A 172 6.49 -32.92 1.19
N GLN A 173 6.02 -31.86 1.85
CA GLN A 173 4.58 -31.60 2.03
C GLN A 173 3.97 -30.84 0.85
N PRO A 174 2.63 -30.89 0.66
CA PRO A 174 1.96 -30.04 -0.31
C PRO A 174 2.36 -28.58 -0.13
N GLU A 175 2.59 -27.91 -1.25
CA GLU A 175 3.01 -26.52 -1.22
C GLU A 175 1.88 -25.60 -0.74
N LEU A 176 2.25 -24.51 -0.05
CA LEU A 176 1.34 -23.39 0.21
C LEU A 176 0.66 -22.94 -1.10
N PRO A 177 -0.68 -22.96 -1.22
CA PRO A 177 -1.36 -22.49 -2.42
C PRO A 177 -1.11 -21.00 -2.69
N LYS A 178 -1.23 -20.59 -3.95
CA LYS A 178 -1.19 -19.16 -4.32
C LYS A 178 -2.30 -18.38 -3.61
N CYS A 179 -2.00 -17.15 -3.23
CA CYS A 179 -2.91 -16.26 -2.49
C CYS A 179 -3.42 -16.84 -1.16
N SER A 180 -2.79 -17.90 -0.64
CA SER A 180 -3.10 -18.45 0.68
C SER A 180 -2.19 -17.83 1.72
N ALA A 181 -2.78 -17.13 2.69
CA ALA A 181 -2.12 -16.64 3.88
C ALA A 181 -3.08 -16.79 5.08
N LYS A 182 -2.52 -16.99 6.28
CA LYS A 182 -3.29 -16.90 7.52
C LYS A 182 -3.88 -15.49 7.68
N SER A 183 -4.84 -15.31 8.57
CA SER A 183 -5.37 -13.98 8.89
C SER A 183 -4.29 -13.09 9.54
N PRO A 184 -4.32 -11.76 9.30
CA PRO A 184 -3.44 -10.82 10.00
C PRO A 184 -3.70 -10.85 11.51
N ASP A 185 -2.66 -11.06 12.31
CA ASP A 185 -2.77 -11.27 13.76
C ASP A 185 -1.76 -10.49 14.60
N ALA A 186 -0.82 -9.77 13.99
CA ALA A 186 0.11 -8.88 14.66
C ALA A 186 -0.08 -7.42 14.24
N ASN A 187 0.16 -6.48 15.14
CA ASN A 187 0.11 -5.06 14.81
C ASN A 187 1.36 -4.63 14.03
N ALA A 188 1.21 -3.65 13.14
CA ALA A 188 2.33 -2.82 12.73
C ALA A 188 2.61 -1.78 13.82
N ILE A 189 3.81 -1.77 14.39
CA ILE A 189 4.20 -0.87 15.49
C ILE A 189 5.14 0.26 15.02
N GLU A 190 5.62 0.18 13.79
CA GLU A 190 6.38 1.23 13.12
C GLU A 190 6.19 1.08 11.60
N GLY A 191 6.30 2.18 10.85
CA GLY A 191 6.07 2.19 9.41
C GLY A 191 4.58 2.15 9.06
N GLY A 192 4.27 1.64 7.87
CA GLY A 192 2.92 1.51 7.36
C GLY A 192 2.90 1.04 5.90
N TYR A 193 1.70 0.68 5.45
CA TYR A 193 1.45 0.28 4.07
C TYR A 193 0.40 1.18 3.43
N THR A 194 0.47 1.28 2.11
CA THR A 194 -0.55 1.90 1.28
C THR A 194 -1.17 0.84 0.39
N VAL A 195 -2.51 0.83 0.33
CA VAL A 195 -3.25 0.00 -0.62
C VAL A 195 -3.68 0.87 -1.80
N LEU A 196 -3.30 0.45 -3.00
CA LEU A 196 -3.81 1.00 -4.25
C LEU A 196 -4.93 0.09 -4.73
N ASP A 197 -6.07 0.65 -5.11
CA ASP A 197 -7.14 -0.12 -5.77
C ASP A 197 -7.90 0.77 -6.77
N THR A 198 -7.57 0.65 -8.06
CA THR A 198 -8.23 1.44 -9.12
C THR A 198 -9.58 0.86 -9.55
N ARG A 199 -10.10 -0.15 -8.85
CA ARG A 199 -11.46 -0.69 -9.08
C ARG A 199 -12.53 0.14 -8.37
N ARG A 200 -12.14 1.13 -7.54
CA ARG A 200 -13.01 1.93 -6.68
C ARG A 200 -12.83 3.41 -6.93
#